data_AF-A0A0G1BGS2-F1
#
_entry.id   AF-A0A0G1BGS2-F1
#
_cell.length_a   1.000
_cell.length_b   1.000
_cell.length_c   1.000
_cell.angle_alpha   90.00
_cell.angle_beta   90.00
_cell.angle_gamma   90.00
#
_symmetry.space_group_name_H-M   'P 1'
#
loop_
_entity.id
_entity.type
_entity.pdbx_description
1 polymer ?
#
loop_
_entity_poly.entity_id
_entity_poly.type
_entity_poly.pdbx_seq_one_letter_code
_entity_poly.pdbx_strand_id
1 'polypeptide(L)'
;MKKLGIIMFLLAFFAIPSFAATTKNYGDQTLTGGFQSGNFPEEWDLTQCPMTLSFTYDGNGLVDDPGTHAWSEIGVRAFGYGNFNPTWMNEGAGIWLATDYDWTANTFDPDVSPTLDLDDKFLLQKGGGMGESAYDLPSTPPVPGNNHRFWWDRDGVDPWQNDETANTGGIYDISITLAASSPTTGTAYMNIRGLDQGFETDENWNTIELTPAGMSFSGDMTKQQVFYGLYGYGATHSVAFNDIQVNGCYADTDSDGVVNHLDRCPDTPIEEEWESDRGWGTNRWQVQDDFWYQNKPVKKGGNIPEKGNGIDYTYGCNGHQILNLLTAELGDNAMSGHYKFGLSSSVLEEFHLDMADGKLDGMYLLDTVIVPTNTMAGATSTIPLVSGVNYRLDVSGEWTNRGWEKVDAKFTSGDNWVTQLEGPSGGFLNELLDLQVNEAFVDWGLYSDAHEYSLDFPGDDGTVNFRVFDGIGSPDPAWYGDNVGSLTVKIYADL
;
A
#
# COMPACT_ATOMS: atom_id res chain seq x y z
N MET A 1 48.44 -43.49 -24.46
CA MET A 1 48.45 -42.23 -23.69
C MET A 1 47.07 -41.61 -23.83
N LYS A 2 46.26 -41.65 -22.77
CA LYS A 2 44.89 -41.10 -22.75
C LYS A 2 45.00 -39.57 -22.75
N LYS A 3 44.35 -38.89 -23.71
CA LYS A 3 44.20 -37.44 -23.71
C LYS A 3 43.23 -37.08 -22.58
N LEU A 4 43.74 -36.39 -21.57
CA LEU A 4 42.98 -35.78 -20.49
C LEU A 4 42.25 -34.56 -21.10
N GLY A 5 40.93 -34.63 -21.21
CA GLY A 5 40.10 -33.49 -21.59
C GLY A 5 39.96 -32.56 -20.40
N ILE A 6 40.43 -31.32 -20.54
CA ILE A 6 40.18 -30.24 -19.58
C ILE A 6 38.70 -29.84 -19.77
N ILE A 7 37.87 -30.15 -18.78
CA ILE A 7 36.51 -29.61 -18.68
C ILE A 7 36.66 -28.19 -18.13
N MET A 8 36.55 -27.21 -19.01
CA MET A 8 36.52 -25.80 -18.66
C MET A 8 35.08 -25.47 -18.26
N PHE A 9 34.80 -25.37 -16.96
CA PHE A 9 33.55 -24.81 -16.47
C PHE A 9 33.50 -23.33 -16.89
N LEU A 10 32.73 -23.01 -17.94
CA LEU A 10 32.29 -21.64 -18.17
C LEU A 10 31.28 -21.34 -17.05
N LEU A 11 31.68 -20.55 -16.04
CA LEU A 11 30.70 -19.84 -15.23
C LEU A 11 30.04 -18.81 -16.16
N ALA A 12 28.82 -19.09 -16.59
CA ALA A 12 27.96 -18.07 -17.13
C ALA A 12 27.66 -17.08 -16.00
N PHE A 13 28.21 -15.87 -16.09
CA PHE A 13 27.71 -14.76 -15.30
C PHE A 13 26.33 -14.43 -15.86
N PHE A 14 25.27 -14.94 -15.20
CA PHE A 14 23.94 -14.40 -15.40
C PHE A 14 23.97 -12.95 -14.94
N ALA A 15 23.76 -12.03 -15.89
CA ALA A 15 23.49 -10.64 -15.54
C ALA A 15 22.11 -10.65 -14.86
N ILE A 16 22.08 -10.41 -13.55
CA ILE A 16 20.83 -10.18 -12.83
C ILE A 16 20.17 -8.97 -13.50
N PRO A 17 18.91 -9.05 -13.93
CA PRO A 17 18.20 -7.90 -14.46
C PRO A 17 18.18 -6.82 -13.38
N SER A 18 18.94 -5.74 -13.60
CA SER A 18 18.83 -4.54 -12.78
C SER A 18 17.52 -3.87 -13.18
N PHE A 19 16.59 -3.74 -12.22
CA PHE A 19 15.45 -2.87 -12.44
C PHE A 19 15.96 -1.44 -12.61
N ALA A 20 15.48 -0.76 -13.65
CA ALA A 20 15.80 0.64 -13.83
C ALA A 20 15.16 1.44 -12.70
N ALA A 21 15.86 2.45 -12.21
CA ALA A 21 15.31 3.39 -11.25
C ALA A 21 13.99 3.97 -11.80
N THR A 22 12.96 3.95 -10.97
CA THR A 22 11.61 4.43 -11.28
C THR A 22 11.19 5.49 -10.28
N THR A 23 10.20 6.29 -10.65
CA THR A 23 9.61 7.30 -9.79
C THR A 23 8.19 6.90 -9.41
N LYS A 24 7.94 6.72 -8.11
CA LYS A 24 6.61 6.48 -7.55
C LYS A 24 6.15 7.72 -6.81
N ASN A 25 4.98 8.24 -7.20
CA ASN A 25 4.27 9.27 -6.45
C ASN A 25 3.22 8.62 -5.57
N TYR A 26 3.30 8.90 -4.28
CA TYR A 26 2.33 8.47 -3.27
C TYR A 26 1.26 9.52 -3.00
N GLY A 27 1.51 10.78 -3.40
CA GLY A 27 0.61 11.89 -3.13
C GLY A 27 0.72 12.34 -1.68
N ASP A 28 -0.40 12.78 -1.13
CA ASP A 28 -0.44 13.40 0.19
C ASP A 28 -0.90 12.41 1.25
N GLN A 29 -0.31 12.51 2.44
CA GLN A 29 -0.74 11.77 3.61
C GLN A 29 -0.88 12.68 4.82
N THR A 30 -2.10 12.80 5.35
CA THR A 30 -2.38 13.56 6.57
C THR A 30 -2.70 12.61 7.72
N LEU A 31 -2.05 12.82 8.86
CA LEU A 31 -2.30 12.09 10.10
C LEU A 31 -2.92 13.04 11.12
N THR A 32 -3.89 12.55 11.91
CA THR A 32 -4.55 13.32 12.96
C THR A 32 -4.93 12.45 14.16
N GLY A 33 -4.91 13.02 15.36
CA GLY A 33 -5.32 12.35 16.60
C GLY A 33 -4.14 12.11 17.55
N GLY A 34 -4.22 11.01 18.31
CA GLY A 34 -3.19 10.63 19.29
C GLY A 34 -2.23 9.54 18.82
N PHE A 35 -2.65 8.64 17.92
CA PHE A 35 -1.75 7.66 17.29
C PHE A 35 -2.28 7.28 15.92
N GLN A 36 -1.46 7.45 14.90
CA GLN A 36 -1.69 6.93 13.55
C GLN A 36 -0.36 6.55 12.93
N SER A 37 -0.30 5.42 12.23
CA SER A 37 0.91 4.97 11.54
C SER A 37 0.54 4.13 10.34
N GLY A 38 1.38 4.13 9.32
CA GLY A 38 1.15 3.39 8.09
C GLY A 38 2.41 3.22 7.26
N ASN A 39 2.25 2.54 6.13
CA ASN A 39 3.31 2.34 5.16
C ASN A 39 2.71 2.29 3.76
N PHE A 40 3.56 2.49 2.76
CA PHE A 40 3.21 2.22 1.37
C PHE A 40 3.53 0.76 1.00
N PRO A 41 2.80 0.14 0.07
CA PRO A 41 2.92 -1.30 -0.19
C PRO A 41 4.23 -1.69 -0.88
N GLU A 42 4.84 -0.79 -1.66
CA GLU A 42 6.01 -1.12 -2.45
C GLU A 42 7.26 -1.34 -1.60
N GLU A 43 8.02 -2.35 -1.98
CA GLU A 43 9.33 -2.67 -1.45
C GLU A 43 10.42 -2.15 -2.40
N TRP A 44 11.48 -1.60 -1.81
CA TRP A 44 12.58 -0.93 -2.51
C TRP A 44 13.92 -1.63 -2.22
N ASP A 45 14.72 -1.84 -3.25
CA ASP A 45 16.02 -2.49 -3.19
C ASP A 45 17.15 -1.47 -3.37
N LEU A 46 17.78 -1.09 -2.26
CA LEU A 46 18.92 -0.17 -2.22
C LEU A 46 20.20 -0.79 -2.79
N THR A 47 20.28 -2.11 -2.92
CA THR A 47 21.43 -2.81 -3.49
C THR A 47 21.46 -2.75 -5.01
N GLN A 48 20.30 -2.51 -5.64
CA GLN A 48 20.19 -2.32 -7.09
C GLN A 48 20.45 -0.87 -7.50
N CYS A 49 19.92 0.11 -6.77
CA CYS A 49 20.25 1.51 -6.99
C CYS A 49 20.02 2.38 -5.74
N PRO A 50 20.63 3.58 -5.67
CA PRO A 50 20.29 4.57 -4.66
C PRO A 50 18.81 4.94 -4.70
N MET A 51 18.26 5.29 -3.54
CA MET A 51 16.89 5.76 -3.38
C MET A 51 16.90 7.22 -2.94
N THR A 52 15.91 7.99 -3.38
CA THR A 52 15.59 9.32 -2.86
C THR A 52 14.13 9.34 -2.46
N LEU A 53 13.86 9.59 -1.17
CA LEU A 53 12.53 9.85 -0.64
C LEU A 53 12.38 11.37 -0.47
N SER A 54 11.44 11.97 -1.17
CA SER A 54 11.16 13.41 -1.08
C SER A 54 9.71 13.67 -0.73
N PHE A 55 9.44 14.70 0.06
CA PHE A 55 8.10 15.10 0.48
C PHE A 55 8.13 16.52 1.04
N THR A 56 6.97 17.16 1.07
CA THR A 56 6.74 18.40 1.79
C THR A 56 6.17 18.07 3.16
N TYR A 57 6.93 18.31 4.22
CA TYR A 57 6.46 18.17 5.59
C TYR A 57 5.68 19.42 6.01
N ASP A 58 4.48 19.26 6.56
CA ASP A 58 3.67 20.32 7.18
C ASP A 58 3.31 19.93 8.62
N GLY A 59 3.96 20.60 9.57
CA GLY A 59 3.81 20.37 11.01
C GLY A 59 2.84 21.33 11.69
N ASN A 60 2.14 22.21 10.96
CA ASN A 60 1.34 23.28 11.58
C ASN A 60 0.19 22.78 12.47
N GLY A 61 -0.20 21.52 12.32
CA GLY A 61 -1.19 20.88 13.18
C GLY A 61 -0.64 20.27 14.47
N LEU A 62 0.68 20.28 14.66
CA LEU A 62 1.29 19.86 15.91
C LEU A 62 1.01 20.95 16.97
N VAL A 63 0.21 20.56 17.96
CA VAL A 63 -0.22 21.44 19.04
C VAL A 63 0.90 21.60 20.05
N ASP A 64 0.97 22.84 20.52
CA ASP A 64 1.91 23.31 21.51
C ASP A 64 1.14 24.04 22.61
N ASP A 65 0.97 23.31 23.70
CA ASP A 65 0.23 23.73 24.87
C ASP A 65 0.83 23.02 26.09
N PRO A 66 0.65 23.59 27.31
CA PRO A 66 1.11 22.97 28.53
C PRO A 66 0.67 21.52 28.72
N GLY A 67 1.63 20.59 28.79
CA GLY A 67 1.36 19.16 28.97
C GLY A 67 0.95 18.41 27.70
N THR A 68 1.17 19.02 26.53
CA THR A 68 1.03 18.37 25.23
C THR A 68 2.38 17.96 24.68
N HIS A 69 2.39 16.89 23.88
CA HIS A 69 3.59 16.42 23.20
C HIS A 69 3.23 15.56 22.00
N ALA A 70 4.05 15.58 20.96
CA ALA A 70 3.89 14.72 19.81
C ALA A 70 5.23 14.34 19.16
N TRP A 71 5.20 13.21 18.46
CA TRP A 71 6.24 12.72 17.59
C TRP A 71 5.64 12.46 16.23
N SER A 72 6.28 12.95 15.18
CA SER A 72 5.96 12.57 13.81
C SER A 72 7.20 12.06 13.12
N GLU A 73 7.02 11.09 12.23
CA GLU A 73 8.12 10.47 11.52
C GLU A 73 7.72 10.01 10.13
N ILE A 74 8.70 9.99 9.23
CA ILE A 74 8.60 9.43 7.88
C ILE A 74 9.97 9.00 7.41
N GLY A 75 10.06 7.85 6.76
CA GLY A 75 11.35 7.32 6.33
C GLY A 75 11.26 5.96 5.71
N VAL A 76 12.37 5.22 5.74
CA VAL A 76 12.42 3.83 5.27
C VAL A 76 12.79 2.89 6.40
N ARG A 77 12.18 1.73 6.38
CA ARG A 77 12.52 0.63 7.27
C ARG A 77 12.62 -0.67 6.50
N ALA A 78 13.40 -1.62 6.99
CA ALA A 78 13.43 -2.98 6.50
C ALA A 78 12.03 -3.60 6.58
N PHE A 79 11.67 -4.37 5.56
CA PHE A 79 10.39 -5.05 5.50
C PHE A 79 10.16 -5.92 6.75
N GLY A 80 8.92 -5.92 7.26
CA GLY A 80 8.53 -6.68 8.45
C GLY A 80 8.70 -5.97 9.80
N TYR A 81 9.32 -4.79 9.84
CA TYR A 81 9.34 -3.95 11.05
C TYR A 81 8.06 -3.10 11.20
N GLY A 82 7.77 -2.70 12.44
CA GLY A 82 6.61 -1.85 12.76
C GLY A 82 6.67 -0.46 12.13
N ASN A 83 5.51 0.18 11.97
CA ASN A 83 5.34 1.46 11.25
C ASN A 83 5.47 2.69 12.13
N PHE A 84 5.77 2.50 13.42
CA PHE A 84 6.08 3.60 14.30
C PHE A 84 7.24 3.20 15.20
N ASN A 85 8.29 4.02 15.23
CA ASN A 85 9.51 3.81 15.98
C ASN A 85 10.00 2.34 15.88
N PRO A 86 10.44 1.89 14.69
CA PRO A 86 10.68 0.48 14.38
C PRO A 86 11.57 -0.27 15.39
N THR A 87 12.53 0.43 16.01
CA THR A 87 13.42 -0.06 17.06
C THR A 87 13.67 1.02 18.09
N TRP A 88 13.86 0.64 19.37
CA TRP A 88 14.18 1.58 20.45
C TRP A 88 15.66 1.51 20.84
N MET A 89 16.38 2.63 20.75
CA MET A 89 17.81 2.77 21.12
C MET A 89 18.77 1.76 20.47
N ASN A 90 18.33 1.06 19.42
CA ASN A 90 19.12 0.10 18.65
C ASN A 90 18.87 0.34 17.16
N GLU A 91 19.92 0.19 16.35
CA GLU A 91 19.77 0.18 14.89
C GLU A 91 19.41 -1.22 14.35
N GLY A 92 19.25 -1.34 13.04
CA GLY A 92 18.95 -2.60 12.35
C GLY A 92 17.60 -2.63 11.63
N ALA A 93 16.79 -1.58 11.81
CA ALA A 93 15.47 -1.50 11.21
C ALA A 93 15.36 -0.51 10.07
N GLY A 94 16.31 0.40 9.86
CA GLY A 94 16.23 1.43 8.82
C GLY A 94 16.65 2.80 9.31
N ILE A 95 16.10 3.82 8.66
CA ILE A 95 16.41 5.23 8.94
C ILE A 95 15.24 6.12 8.54
N TRP A 96 14.91 7.08 9.39
CA TRP A 96 13.76 7.95 9.21
C TRP A 96 13.99 9.34 9.75
N LEU A 97 13.26 10.30 9.19
CA LEU A 97 13.09 11.60 9.82
C LEU A 97 12.17 11.45 11.03
N ALA A 98 12.53 12.07 12.14
CA ALA A 98 11.63 12.27 13.27
C ALA A 98 11.70 13.72 13.77
N THR A 99 10.58 14.24 14.28
CA THR A 99 10.60 15.43 15.17
C THR A 99 11.41 15.11 16.44
N ASP A 100 11.91 16.15 17.10
CA ASP A 100 12.80 15.97 18.24
C ASP A 100 12.19 15.07 19.30
N TYR A 101 13.07 14.28 19.86
CA TYR A 101 12.79 13.33 20.89
C TYR A 101 13.22 13.91 22.24
N ASP A 102 12.49 14.90 22.74
CA ASP A 102 12.56 15.26 24.16
C ASP A 102 11.28 14.80 24.87
N TRP A 103 11.42 14.27 26.08
CA TRP A 103 10.29 13.82 26.92
C TRP A 103 9.74 14.97 27.78
N THR A 104 10.19 16.18 27.52
CA THR A 104 9.76 17.37 28.22
C THR A 104 8.35 17.73 27.77
N ALA A 105 7.47 18.01 28.73
CA ALA A 105 6.22 18.68 28.36
C ALA A 105 6.60 20.06 27.83
N ASN A 106 5.90 20.54 26.81
CA ASN A 106 6.14 21.84 26.20
C ASN A 106 7.41 21.90 25.34
N THR A 107 7.79 20.78 24.69
CA THR A 107 8.87 20.73 23.69
C THR A 107 8.58 21.55 22.43
N PHE A 108 7.45 22.24 22.34
CA PHE A 108 7.15 23.08 21.18
C PHE A 108 6.84 24.53 21.59
N ASP A 109 6.98 24.89 22.88
CA ASP A 109 6.52 26.16 23.47
C ASP A 109 7.55 27.27 23.15
N PRO A 110 7.13 28.47 22.70
CA PRO A 110 8.07 29.53 22.35
C PRO A 110 9.04 29.92 23.46
N ASP A 111 10.33 29.90 23.09
CA ASP A 111 11.43 30.17 24.00
C ASP A 111 11.33 31.57 24.63
N VAL A 112 11.26 31.62 25.97
CA VAL A 112 11.09 32.86 26.75
C VAL A 112 12.32 33.80 26.73
N SER A 113 13.45 33.38 26.15
CA SER A 113 14.67 34.18 26.00
C SER A 113 15.56 33.60 24.89
N PRO A 114 15.46 34.09 23.63
CA PRO A 114 16.02 33.41 22.47
C PRO A 114 17.53 33.52 22.52
N THR A 115 18.20 32.41 22.80
CA THR A 115 19.63 32.28 22.51
C THR A 115 19.93 31.06 21.67
N LEU A 116 19.08 30.03 21.70
CA LEU A 116 19.06 28.87 20.82
C LEU A 116 17.66 28.23 20.91
N ASP A 117 16.86 28.33 19.86
CA ASP A 117 15.56 27.66 19.72
C ASP A 117 15.77 26.17 19.36
N LEU A 118 15.72 25.28 20.36
CA LEU A 118 16.22 23.90 20.26
C LEU A 118 15.14 22.82 20.33
N ASP A 119 13.91 23.17 20.65
CA ASP A 119 12.81 22.25 20.94
C ASP A 119 12.06 21.83 19.65
N ASP A 120 12.26 22.60 18.60
CA ASP A 120 11.66 22.48 17.28
C ASP A 120 12.63 21.82 16.26
N LYS A 121 13.20 20.63 16.54
CA LYS A 121 14.16 19.97 15.62
C LYS A 121 13.55 18.81 14.82
N PHE A 122 14.01 18.63 13.58
CA PHE A 122 13.91 17.36 12.86
C PHE A 122 15.30 16.77 12.66
N LEU A 123 15.41 15.47 12.88
CA LEU A 123 16.67 14.74 12.75
C LEU A 123 16.44 13.36 12.15
N LEU A 124 17.47 12.82 11.51
CA LEU A 124 17.47 11.42 11.12
C LEU A 124 17.64 10.55 12.37
N GLN A 125 16.82 9.52 12.50
CA GLN A 125 16.96 8.46 13.48
C GLN A 125 17.19 7.14 12.75
N LYS A 126 18.12 6.33 13.26
CA LYS A 126 18.30 4.92 12.88
C LYS A 126 17.89 3.95 13.98
N GLY A 127 17.29 4.50 15.03
CA GLY A 127 16.79 3.84 16.23
C GLY A 127 16.11 4.90 17.08
N GLY A 128 14.90 4.63 17.56
CA GLY A 128 14.13 5.55 18.38
C GLY A 128 14.92 6.10 19.53
N GLY A 129 14.85 7.42 19.71
CA GLY A 129 15.55 8.13 20.78
C GLY A 129 17.05 8.29 20.55
N MET A 130 17.58 7.84 19.42
CA MET A 130 18.91 8.25 18.97
C MET A 130 18.82 9.66 18.39
N GLY A 131 19.51 10.60 19.03
CA GLY A 131 19.62 11.99 18.55
C GLY A 131 20.86 12.22 17.69
N GLU A 132 21.27 13.48 17.65
CA GLU A 132 22.34 14.00 16.79
C GLU A 132 23.72 13.35 17.02
N SER A 133 23.93 12.73 18.18
CA SER A 133 25.17 12.00 18.48
C SER A 133 25.33 10.70 17.70
N ALA A 134 24.25 10.22 17.06
CA ALA A 134 24.28 9.03 16.20
C ALA A 134 24.75 9.31 14.77
N TYR A 135 24.91 10.59 14.38
CA TYR A 135 25.55 10.96 13.12
C TYR A 135 27.01 10.49 13.14
N ASP A 136 27.45 9.94 12.01
CA ASP A 136 28.78 9.35 11.87
C ASP A 136 29.40 9.58 10.48
N LEU A 137 28.69 10.27 9.57
CA LEU A 137 29.18 10.61 8.23
C LEU A 137 29.30 12.13 8.06
N PRO A 138 30.44 12.64 7.55
CA PRO A 138 31.70 11.92 7.36
C PRO A 138 32.41 11.55 8.68
N SER A 139 31.95 12.12 9.80
CA SER A 139 32.42 11.82 11.16
C SER A 139 31.35 12.18 12.18
N THR A 140 31.47 11.65 13.40
CA THR A 140 30.61 12.08 14.50
C THR A 140 30.79 13.58 14.79
N PRO A 141 29.70 14.35 14.93
CA PRO A 141 29.77 15.76 15.28
C PRO A 141 30.51 15.97 16.61
N PRO A 142 31.49 16.88 16.68
CA PRO A 142 32.19 17.20 17.93
C PRO A 142 31.24 17.72 19.03
N VAL A 143 30.21 18.47 18.62
CA VAL A 143 29.14 18.99 19.47
C VAL A 143 27.80 18.72 18.77
N PRO A 144 27.17 17.55 19.00
CA PRO A 144 25.97 17.14 18.27
C PRO A 144 24.80 18.13 18.33
N GLY A 145 24.68 18.92 19.39
CA GLY A 145 23.61 19.91 19.52
C GLY A 145 23.71 21.13 18.59
N ASN A 146 24.85 21.32 17.90
CA ASN A 146 25.12 22.51 17.10
C ASN A 146 24.64 22.36 15.64
N ASN A 147 23.40 21.93 15.44
CA ASN A 147 22.76 21.79 14.13
C ASN A 147 21.78 22.95 13.92
N HIS A 148 22.27 24.10 13.49
CA HIS A 148 21.46 25.32 13.33
C HIS A 148 20.93 25.54 11.91
N ARG A 149 21.15 24.59 10.99
CA ARG A 149 20.42 24.53 9.71
C ARG A 149 18.97 24.09 9.90
N PHE A 150 18.70 23.51 11.07
CA PHE A 150 17.54 22.70 11.35
C PHE A 150 16.91 23.13 12.68
N TRP A 151 16.22 24.28 12.66
CA TRP A 151 15.34 24.73 13.74
C TRP A 151 14.00 25.11 13.12
N TRP A 152 12.93 24.56 13.66
CA TRP A 152 11.59 24.75 13.15
C TRP A 152 11.11 26.13 13.64
N ASP A 153 10.57 26.92 12.71
CA ASP A 153 10.33 28.35 12.92
C ASP A 153 8.85 28.69 13.14
N ARG A 154 8.13 27.81 13.84
CA ARG A 154 6.67 27.95 14.00
C ARG A 154 6.30 29.17 14.84
N ASP A 155 7.13 29.51 15.82
CA ASP A 155 6.87 30.50 16.86
C ASP A 155 7.96 31.59 16.96
N GLY A 156 8.94 31.56 16.07
CA GLY A 156 10.03 32.52 15.97
C GLY A 156 11.03 32.16 14.87
N VAL A 157 12.02 33.02 14.67
CA VAL A 157 13.23 32.65 13.91
C VAL A 157 14.40 32.86 14.84
N ASP A 158 15.17 31.80 15.06
CA ASP A 158 16.42 31.93 15.80
C ASP A 158 17.34 32.90 15.04
N PRO A 159 17.98 33.88 15.71
CA PRO A 159 18.87 34.84 15.07
C PRO A 159 20.04 34.23 14.26
N TRP A 160 20.36 32.96 14.49
CA TRP A 160 21.46 32.22 13.85
C TRP A 160 20.98 31.21 12.81
N GLN A 161 19.67 31.10 12.58
CA GLN A 161 19.13 30.26 11.52
C GLN A 161 19.51 30.81 10.14
N ASN A 162 19.76 29.90 9.20
CA ASN A 162 20.03 30.26 7.82
C ASN A 162 18.76 30.77 7.12
N ASP A 163 18.86 31.92 6.42
CA ASP A 163 17.73 32.57 5.74
C ASP A 163 17.00 31.66 4.73
N GLU A 164 17.69 30.71 4.10
CA GLU A 164 17.10 29.79 3.13
C GLU A 164 16.27 28.66 3.78
N THR A 165 16.53 28.32 5.05
CA THR A 165 15.73 27.37 5.85
C THR A 165 14.92 28.01 6.97
N ALA A 166 14.91 29.34 7.08
CA ALA A 166 14.13 30.11 8.05
C ALA A 166 12.80 30.65 7.49
N ASN A 167 11.90 31.07 8.38
CA ASN A 167 10.54 31.54 8.11
C ASN A 167 9.70 30.62 7.19
N THR A 168 9.85 29.32 7.31
CA THR A 168 9.12 28.31 6.57
C THR A 168 7.65 28.24 6.96
N GLY A 169 7.30 28.72 8.16
CA GLY A 169 5.95 28.63 8.70
C GLY A 169 5.57 27.18 9.00
N GLY A 170 6.54 26.38 9.46
CA GLY A 170 6.37 24.96 9.75
C GLY A 170 6.23 24.03 8.54
N ILE A 171 6.70 24.47 7.36
CA ILE A 171 6.56 23.72 6.10
C ILE A 171 7.93 23.50 5.42
N TYR A 172 8.38 22.26 5.30
CA TYR A 172 9.72 21.91 4.83
C TYR A 172 9.69 21.00 3.61
N ASP A 173 10.40 21.38 2.54
CA ASP A 173 10.67 20.49 1.41
C ASP A 173 11.87 19.61 1.79
N ILE A 174 11.64 18.33 2.03
CA ILE A 174 12.64 17.40 2.54
C ILE A 174 12.97 16.36 1.47
N SER A 175 14.25 16.02 1.36
CA SER A 175 14.75 14.92 0.53
C SER A 175 15.76 14.10 1.32
N ILE A 176 15.51 12.80 1.47
CA ILE A 176 16.41 11.83 2.10
C ILE A 176 17.00 10.95 0.99
N THR A 177 18.31 11.05 0.79
CA THR A 177 19.06 10.22 -0.17
C THR A 177 19.67 9.03 0.55
N LEU A 178 19.41 7.82 0.07
CA LEU A 178 19.90 6.57 0.64
C LEU A 178 20.68 5.76 -0.39
N ALA A 179 21.75 5.10 0.06
CA ALA A 179 22.51 4.17 -0.77
C ALA A 179 23.01 2.98 0.06
N ALA A 180 22.89 1.77 -0.47
CA ALA A 180 23.49 0.60 0.15
C ALA A 180 25.02 0.63 0.03
N SER A 181 25.71 0.34 1.13
CA SER A 181 27.14 0.01 1.14
C SER A 181 27.38 -1.50 1.16
N SER A 182 26.39 -2.27 1.60
CA SER A 182 26.33 -3.74 1.57
C SER A 182 24.85 -4.19 1.62
N PRO A 183 24.55 -5.49 1.49
CA PRO A 183 23.19 -5.99 1.68
C PRO A 183 22.58 -5.71 3.07
N THR A 184 23.41 -5.38 4.07
CA THR A 184 22.94 -5.17 5.46
C THR A 184 23.22 -3.77 6.01
N THR A 185 23.79 -2.88 5.21
CA THR A 185 24.25 -1.57 5.67
C THR A 185 24.11 -0.54 4.56
N GLY A 186 23.56 0.62 4.90
CA GLY A 186 23.40 1.77 4.01
C GLY A 186 23.92 3.06 4.62
N THR A 187 23.87 4.12 3.83
CA THR A 187 24.13 5.50 4.25
C THR A 187 22.95 6.36 3.87
N ALA A 188 22.61 7.34 4.71
CA ALA A 188 21.56 8.31 4.42
C ALA A 188 22.04 9.75 4.67
N TYR A 189 21.61 10.64 3.80
CA TYR A 189 21.80 12.09 3.91
C TYR A 189 20.46 12.77 3.73
N MET A 190 20.22 13.81 4.53
CA MET A 190 19.00 14.62 4.43
C MET A 190 19.35 16.01 3.88
N ASN A 191 18.48 16.50 3.00
CA ASN A 191 18.50 17.83 2.43
C ASN A 191 17.15 18.50 2.68
N ILE A 192 17.16 19.79 3.02
CA ILE A 192 15.96 20.61 3.19
C ILE A 192 16.08 21.84 2.31
N ARG A 193 15.09 22.05 1.44
CA ARG A 193 15.05 23.19 0.50
C ARG A 193 16.35 23.44 -0.28
N GLY A 194 17.08 22.36 -0.60
CA GLY A 194 18.34 22.42 -1.34
C GLY A 194 19.60 22.51 -0.46
N LEU A 195 19.48 22.59 0.85
CA LEU A 195 20.60 22.62 1.78
C LEU A 195 20.77 21.29 2.52
N ASP A 196 21.96 20.71 2.41
CA ASP A 196 22.29 19.47 3.11
C ASP A 196 22.35 19.71 4.63
N GLN A 197 21.99 18.70 5.41
CA GLN A 197 22.16 18.75 6.85
C GLN A 197 23.63 18.92 7.26
N GLY A 198 23.88 19.51 8.42
CA GLY A 198 25.22 19.60 8.98
C GLY A 198 25.32 20.18 10.37
N PHE A 199 26.54 20.23 10.89
CA PHE A 199 26.86 20.72 12.23
C PHE A 199 27.96 21.79 12.19
N GLU A 200 27.79 22.77 13.06
CA GLU A 200 28.78 23.82 13.35
C GLU A 200 29.91 23.25 14.20
N THR A 201 31.15 23.61 13.91
CA THR A 201 32.33 23.00 14.56
C THR A 201 33.45 23.96 14.96
N ASP A 202 33.36 25.25 14.62
CA ASP A 202 34.43 26.25 14.81
C ASP A 202 34.01 27.53 15.58
N GLU A 203 32.84 27.49 16.22
CA GLU A 203 32.15 28.56 16.93
C GLU A 203 31.65 29.71 16.03
N ASN A 204 31.70 29.59 14.70
CA ASN A 204 31.13 30.56 13.77
C ASN A 204 29.73 30.14 13.29
N TRP A 205 28.71 30.59 14.01
CA TRP A 205 27.29 30.36 13.73
C TRP A 205 26.76 30.94 12.41
N ASN A 206 27.61 31.54 11.57
CA ASN A 206 27.24 31.92 10.20
C ASN A 206 27.64 30.86 9.16
N THR A 207 28.34 29.81 9.58
CA THR A 207 28.83 28.73 8.72
C THR A 207 28.51 27.36 9.32
N ILE A 208 28.45 26.35 8.44
CA ILE A 208 28.32 24.95 8.83
C ILE A 208 29.42 24.17 8.12
N GLU A 209 30.39 23.69 8.89
CA GLU A 209 31.61 23.09 8.36
C GLU A 209 31.42 21.58 8.15
N LEU A 210 30.70 20.90 9.04
CA LEU A 210 30.39 19.48 8.91
C LEU A 210 29.13 19.30 8.05
N THR A 211 29.26 19.56 6.76
CA THR A 211 28.20 19.39 5.75
C THR A 211 28.78 18.74 4.47
N PRO A 212 28.08 17.78 3.83
CA PRO A 212 26.85 17.15 4.30
C PRO A 212 27.12 16.21 5.48
N ALA A 213 26.29 16.25 6.51
CA ALA A 213 26.29 15.27 7.58
C ALA A 213 25.22 14.20 7.33
N GLY A 214 25.51 12.96 7.69
CA GLY A 214 24.60 11.83 7.52
C GLY A 214 24.83 10.71 8.51
N MET A 215 24.12 9.61 8.32
CA MET A 215 24.23 8.39 9.12
C MET A 215 24.51 7.18 8.26
N SER A 216 25.41 6.30 8.72
CA SER A 216 25.35 4.88 8.39
C SER A 216 24.19 4.23 9.15
N PHE A 217 23.48 3.29 8.52
CA PHE A 217 22.39 2.56 9.15
C PHE A 217 22.40 1.10 8.72
N SER A 218 21.84 0.23 9.56
CA SER A 218 21.74 -1.21 9.31
C SER A 218 20.29 -1.64 9.12
N GLY A 219 20.11 -2.73 8.37
CA GLY A 219 18.81 -3.31 7.99
C GLY A 219 18.94 -4.15 6.72
N ASP A 220 17.86 -4.75 6.24
CA ASP A 220 17.85 -5.49 4.97
C ASP A 220 17.79 -4.54 3.77
N MET A 221 18.93 -4.22 3.16
CA MET A 221 18.98 -3.26 2.06
C MET A 221 18.32 -3.77 0.78
N THR A 222 17.97 -5.05 0.69
CA THR A 222 17.27 -5.63 -0.47
C THR A 222 15.75 -5.41 -0.40
N LYS A 223 15.22 -5.11 0.79
CA LYS A 223 13.79 -4.95 1.05
C LYS A 223 13.52 -3.83 2.05
N GLN A 224 13.46 -2.60 1.57
CA GLN A 224 13.08 -1.42 2.34
C GLN A 224 11.64 -1.00 2.00
N GLN A 225 10.94 -0.40 2.94
CA GLN A 225 9.57 0.07 2.75
C GLN A 225 9.38 1.42 3.42
N VAL A 226 8.76 2.36 2.67
CA VAL A 226 8.46 3.69 3.18
C VAL A 226 7.34 3.60 4.21
N PHE A 227 7.54 4.28 5.34
CA PHE A 227 6.57 4.35 6.43
C PHE A 227 6.44 5.77 6.95
N TYR A 228 5.37 6.00 7.69
CA TYR A 228 5.06 7.27 8.34
C TYR A 228 4.28 7.03 9.63
N GLY A 229 4.34 8.00 10.55
CA GLY A 229 3.54 7.94 11.76
C GLY A 229 3.49 9.23 12.55
N LEU A 230 2.50 9.27 13.44
CA LEU A 230 2.20 10.31 14.39
C LEU A 230 1.82 9.65 15.71
N TYR A 231 2.46 10.06 16.81
CA TYR A 231 2.04 9.72 18.17
C TYR A 231 2.04 10.99 19.00
N GLY A 232 0.96 11.28 19.72
CA GLY A 232 0.87 12.46 20.56
C GLY A 232 -0.18 12.34 21.66
N TYR A 233 -0.06 13.20 22.65
CA TYR A 233 -0.94 13.25 23.81
C TYR A 233 -1.11 14.68 24.32
N GLY A 234 -2.14 14.88 25.16
CA GLY A 234 -2.49 16.19 25.71
C GLY A 234 -3.34 17.05 24.78
N ALA A 235 -3.23 16.89 23.46
CA ALA A 235 -4.08 17.53 22.46
C ALA A 235 -4.40 16.63 21.26
N THR A 236 -5.22 17.12 20.34
CA THR A 236 -5.38 16.53 19.00
C THR A 236 -4.32 17.14 18.09
N HIS A 237 -3.33 16.33 17.71
CA HIS A 237 -2.27 16.75 16.81
C HIS A 237 -2.61 16.38 15.37
N SER A 238 -2.04 17.07 14.40
CA SER A 238 -2.00 16.63 13.01
C SER A 238 -0.71 17.01 12.31
N VAL A 239 -0.31 16.18 11.36
CA VAL A 239 0.85 16.40 10.48
C VAL A 239 0.46 15.99 9.07
N ALA A 240 0.94 16.72 8.06
CA ALA A 240 0.78 16.32 6.67
C ALA A 240 2.15 16.12 5.99
N PHE A 241 2.24 15.05 5.21
CA PHE A 241 3.34 14.77 4.31
C PHE A 241 2.78 14.88 2.90
N ASN A 242 3.02 15.98 2.22
CA ASN A 242 2.48 16.25 0.88
C ASN A 242 3.50 15.88 -0.20
N ASP A 243 3.00 15.58 -1.40
CA ASP A 243 3.83 15.29 -2.58
C ASP A 243 4.89 14.19 -2.34
N ILE A 244 4.55 13.16 -1.56
CA ILE A 244 5.47 12.09 -1.22
C ILE A 244 5.86 11.36 -2.51
N GLN A 245 7.16 11.33 -2.78
CA GLN A 245 7.74 10.71 -3.96
C GLN A 245 8.94 9.87 -3.57
N VAL A 246 9.09 8.73 -4.24
CA VAL A 246 10.30 7.92 -4.20
C VAL A 246 10.87 7.80 -5.60
N ASN A 247 12.16 8.07 -5.74
CA ASN A 247 12.97 7.60 -6.85
C ASN A 247 13.83 6.42 -6.36
N GLY A 248 13.72 5.24 -6.96
CA GLY A 248 14.47 4.07 -6.53
C GLY A 248 14.21 2.84 -7.38
N CYS A 249 14.70 1.69 -6.92
CA CYS A 249 14.51 0.40 -7.58
C CYS A 249 13.53 -0.45 -6.77
N TYR A 250 12.52 -1.01 -7.41
CA TYR A 250 11.63 -1.96 -6.74
C TYR A 250 12.37 -3.25 -6.40
N ALA A 251 12.00 -3.86 -5.28
CA ALA A 251 12.47 -5.19 -4.91
C ALA A 251 11.72 -6.27 -5.70
N ASP A 252 12.48 -7.24 -6.19
CA ASP A 252 12.04 -8.47 -6.85
C ASP A 252 12.94 -9.59 -6.29
N THR A 253 12.36 -10.40 -5.41
CA THR A 253 13.12 -11.32 -4.53
C THR A 253 13.57 -12.57 -5.25
N ASP A 254 12.69 -13.15 -6.05
CA ASP A 254 12.96 -14.37 -6.81
C ASP A 254 13.51 -14.06 -8.21
N SER A 255 13.53 -12.77 -8.59
CA SER A 255 14.08 -12.25 -9.83
C SER A 255 13.37 -12.82 -11.06
N ASP A 256 12.09 -13.13 -10.92
CA ASP A 256 11.27 -13.65 -12.01
C ASP A 256 10.83 -12.54 -13.00
N GLY A 257 10.98 -11.26 -12.61
CA GLY A 257 10.61 -10.09 -13.40
C GLY A 257 9.35 -9.38 -12.89
N VAL A 258 8.69 -9.90 -11.85
CA VAL A 258 7.53 -9.30 -11.17
C VAL A 258 7.97 -8.80 -9.80
N VAL A 259 7.72 -7.51 -9.54
CA VAL A 259 8.10 -6.88 -8.28
C VAL A 259 7.27 -7.40 -7.11
N ASN A 260 7.88 -7.55 -5.93
CA ASN A 260 7.29 -8.24 -4.76
C ASN A 260 5.84 -7.83 -4.44
N HIS A 261 5.51 -6.54 -4.55
CA HIS A 261 4.18 -6.03 -4.19
C HIS A 261 3.07 -6.38 -5.20
N LEU A 262 3.44 -6.78 -6.42
CA LEU A 262 2.54 -7.29 -7.46
C LEU A 262 2.62 -8.81 -7.62
N ASP A 263 3.65 -9.42 -7.02
CA ASP A 263 3.92 -10.84 -7.10
C ASP A 263 3.02 -11.64 -6.13
N ARG A 264 2.40 -12.67 -6.66
CA ARG A 264 1.48 -13.58 -5.98
C ARG A 264 2.13 -14.94 -5.73
N CYS A 265 3.32 -15.16 -6.27
CA CYS A 265 4.10 -16.38 -6.20
C CYS A 265 5.58 -16.06 -5.91
N PRO A 266 5.93 -15.58 -4.69
CA PRO A 266 7.23 -14.96 -4.33
C PRO A 266 8.47 -15.88 -4.30
N ASP A 267 8.34 -17.09 -4.85
CA ASP A 267 9.38 -18.12 -4.91
C ASP A 267 9.39 -18.79 -6.30
N THR A 268 9.02 -18.05 -7.34
CA THR A 268 9.00 -18.53 -8.71
C THR A 268 10.42 -18.69 -9.23
N PRO A 269 10.83 -19.92 -9.60
CA PRO A 269 12.15 -20.10 -10.18
C PRO A 269 12.23 -19.40 -11.53
N ILE A 270 13.33 -18.70 -11.78
CA ILE A 270 13.65 -18.17 -13.11
C ILE A 270 13.66 -19.33 -14.12
N GLU A 271 12.67 -19.37 -15.01
CA GLU A 271 12.61 -20.37 -16.05
C GLU A 271 13.60 -20.05 -17.18
N GLU A 272 14.32 -21.06 -17.67
CA GLU A 272 15.24 -20.91 -18.80
C GLU A 272 14.42 -20.67 -20.08
N GLU A 273 14.56 -19.49 -20.71
CA GLU A 273 13.93 -19.17 -21.99
C GLU A 273 14.32 -20.22 -23.04
N TRP A 274 13.39 -21.10 -23.40
CA TRP A 274 13.69 -22.09 -24.43
C TRP A 274 13.46 -21.52 -25.83
N GLU A 275 14.56 -21.28 -26.54
CA GLU A 275 14.54 -21.05 -27.98
C GLU A 275 14.36 -22.38 -28.70
N SER A 276 13.12 -22.73 -29.04
CA SER A 276 12.96 -23.54 -30.25
C SER A 276 11.90 -23.03 -31.19
N ASP A 277 12.34 -23.03 -32.44
CA ASP A 277 11.68 -22.99 -33.72
C ASP A 277 10.66 -24.12 -33.98
N ARG A 278 10.29 -24.89 -32.95
CA ARG A 278 9.30 -25.95 -33.09
C ARG A 278 7.91 -25.34 -32.86
N GLY A 279 7.02 -25.49 -33.84
CA GLY A 279 5.63 -25.08 -33.70
C GLY A 279 4.88 -26.02 -32.77
N TRP A 280 4.94 -25.76 -31.46
CA TRP A 280 4.16 -26.49 -30.46
C TRP A 280 2.72 -25.95 -30.42
N GLY A 281 1.78 -26.82 -30.01
CA GLY A 281 0.33 -26.58 -30.08
C GLY A 281 -0.21 -25.43 -29.23
N THR A 282 -1.54 -25.32 -29.15
CA THR A 282 -2.32 -24.19 -28.60
C THR A 282 -2.13 -23.87 -27.10
N ASN A 283 -1.35 -24.66 -26.35
CA ASN A 283 -1.14 -24.46 -24.90
C ASN A 283 0.01 -23.46 -24.68
N ARG A 284 -0.17 -22.47 -23.80
CA ARG A 284 0.77 -21.35 -23.61
C ARG A 284 1.94 -21.67 -22.68
N TRP A 285 1.70 -22.48 -21.65
CA TRP A 285 2.73 -23.09 -20.81
C TRP A 285 2.66 -24.60 -21.00
N GLN A 286 3.78 -25.29 -21.19
CA GLN A 286 3.81 -26.73 -21.44
C GLN A 286 4.79 -27.46 -20.51
N VAL A 287 4.43 -28.69 -20.14
CA VAL A 287 5.31 -29.59 -19.37
C VAL A 287 6.02 -30.53 -20.33
N GLN A 288 7.35 -30.56 -20.27
CA GLN A 288 8.16 -31.56 -20.95
C GLN A 288 9.30 -32.04 -20.03
N ASP A 289 9.47 -33.35 -19.93
CA ASP A 289 10.53 -33.98 -19.12
C ASP A 289 10.55 -33.47 -17.65
N ASP A 290 9.36 -33.20 -17.10
CA ASP A 290 9.10 -32.60 -15.79
C ASP A 290 9.52 -31.12 -15.62
N PHE A 291 9.90 -30.46 -16.72
CA PHE A 291 10.16 -29.01 -16.78
C PHE A 291 9.01 -28.25 -17.41
N TRP A 292 8.73 -27.06 -16.88
CA TRP A 292 7.77 -26.13 -17.44
C TRP A 292 8.45 -25.18 -18.42
N TYR A 293 7.78 -24.93 -19.54
CA TYR A 293 8.26 -24.07 -20.60
C TYR A 293 7.15 -23.12 -21.04
N GLN A 294 7.46 -21.84 -21.12
CA GLN A 294 6.62 -20.84 -21.76
C GLN A 294 6.81 -20.86 -23.29
N ASN A 295 5.72 -20.98 -24.06
CA ASN A 295 5.80 -20.95 -25.51
C ASN A 295 6.03 -19.53 -26.05
N LYS A 296 7.04 -19.34 -26.92
CA LYS A 296 7.19 -18.09 -27.70
C LYS A 296 6.01 -17.95 -28.69
N PRO A 297 5.37 -16.77 -28.82
CA PRO A 297 4.34 -16.57 -29.83
C PRO A 297 4.93 -16.75 -31.24
N VAL A 298 4.36 -17.68 -32.01
CA VAL A 298 4.88 -18.07 -33.33
C VAL A 298 4.77 -16.90 -34.32
N LYS A 299 5.90 -16.37 -34.81
CA LYS A 299 5.89 -15.49 -35.99
C LYS A 299 5.87 -16.32 -37.28
N LYS A 300 4.67 -16.47 -37.87
CA LYS A 300 4.34 -16.03 -39.25
C LYS A 300 2.86 -16.27 -39.57
N GLY A 301 2.07 -15.20 -39.58
CA GLY A 301 0.71 -15.20 -40.14
C GLY A 301 -0.43 -15.68 -39.23
N GLY A 302 -0.15 -16.04 -37.97
CA GLY A 302 -1.17 -16.20 -36.94
C GLY A 302 -1.32 -14.91 -36.14
N ASN A 303 -2.56 -14.52 -35.83
CA ASN A 303 -2.82 -13.45 -34.87
C ASN A 303 -2.21 -13.87 -33.53
N ILE A 304 -1.19 -13.15 -33.07
CA ILE A 304 -0.73 -13.22 -31.69
C ILE A 304 -1.91 -12.70 -30.86
N PRO A 305 -2.44 -13.44 -29.87
CA PRO A 305 -3.42 -12.87 -28.97
C PRO A 305 -2.81 -11.62 -28.32
N GLU A 306 -3.49 -10.48 -28.42
CA GLU A 306 -3.05 -9.19 -27.87
C GLU A 306 -2.89 -9.19 -26.34
N LYS A 307 -3.46 -10.17 -25.64
CA LYS A 307 -3.49 -10.24 -24.18
C LYS A 307 -2.22 -10.88 -23.60
N GLY A 308 -1.70 -10.25 -22.55
CA GLY A 308 -0.45 -10.54 -21.85
C GLY A 308 -0.19 -12.03 -21.65
N ASN A 309 1.07 -12.40 -21.79
CA ASN A 309 1.47 -13.79 -21.87
C ASN A 309 2.76 -14.08 -21.09
N GLY A 310 3.35 -13.06 -20.47
CA GLY A 310 4.51 -13.15 -19.59
C GLY A 310 4.14 -13.54 -18.17
N ILE A 311 5.17 -13.70 -17.34
CA ILE A 311 5.04 -13.92 -15.90
C ILE A 311 4.35 -12.75 -15.18
N ASP A 312 4.42 -11.56 -15.77
CA ASP A 312 3.68 -10.36 -15.37
C ASP A 312 2.15 -10.55 -15.48
N TYR A 313 1.69 -11.23 -16.52
CA TYR A 313 0.25 -11.49 -16.72
C TYR A 313 -0.31 -12.46 -15.68
N THR A 314 0.54 -13.36 -15.17
CA THR A 314 0.22 -14.34 -14.15
C THR A 314 0.66 -13.90 -12.76
N TYR A 315 0.97 -12.62 -12.58
CA TYR A 315 1.34 -12.03 -11.29
C TYR A 315 2.48 -12.79 -10.60
N GLY A 316 3.53 -13.14 -11.35
CA GLY A 316 4.68 -13.88 -10.82
C GLY A 316 4.51 -15.39 -10.82
N CYS A 317 3.32 -15.94 -11.13
CA CYS A 317 3.09 -17.38 -11.02
C CYS A 317 3.44 -18.14 -12.31
N ASN A 318 4.30 -19.16 -12.21
CA ASN A 318 4.52 -20.09 -13.31
C ASN A 318 3.39 -21.13 -13.45
N GLY A 319 3.44 -21.91 -14.53
CA GLY A 319 2.36 -22.88 -14.82
C GLY A 319 2.14 -23.94 -13.74
N HIS A 320 3.20 -24.37 -13.02
CA HIS A 320 3.06 -25.32 -11.93
C HIS A 320 2.37 -24.70 -10.70
N GLN A 321 2.78 -23.49 -10.32
CA GLN A 321 2.22 -22.78 -9.18
C GLN A 321 0.75 -22.45 -9.42
N ILE A 322 0.39 -21.99 -10.63
CA ILE A 322 -1.02 -21.77 -11.02
C ILE A 322 -1.84 -23.04 -10.82
N LEU A 323 -1.35 -24.19 -11.28
CA LEU A 323 -2.07 -25.46 -11.09
C LEU A 323 -2.21 -25.86 -9.63
N ASN A 324 -1.19 -25.61 -8.81
CA ASN A 324 -1.25 -25.91 -7.39
C ASN A 324 -2.27 -25.02 -6.68
N LEU A 325 -2.32 -23.73 -7.02
CA LEU A 325 -3.34 -22.79 -6.51
C LEU A 325 -4.75 -23.24 -6.91
N LEU A 326 -4.98 -23.50 -8.21
CA LEU A 326 -6.28 -23.94 -8.71
C LEU A 326 -6.70 -25.30 -8.15
N THR A 327 -5.77 -26.25 -7.98
CA THR A 327 -6.08 -27.57 -7.41
C THR A 327 -6.42 -27.49 -5.92
N ALA A 328 -5.76 -26.58 -5.19
CA ALA A 328 -6.05 -26.35 -3.77
C ALA A 328 -7.49 -25.84 -3.57
N GLU A 329 -7.97 -25.00 -4.50
CA GLU A 329 -9.33 -24.45 -4.44
C GLU A 329 -10.40 -25.41 -5.01
N LEU A 330 -10.21 -25.86 -6.25
CA LEU A 330 -11.24 -26.62 -6.99
C LEU A 330 -11.29 -28.11 -6.61
N GLY A 331 -10.31 -28.57 -5.80
CA GLY A 331 -10.20 -29.94 -5.33
C GLY A 331 -9.47 -30.89 -6.29
N ASP A 332 -9.03 -32.02 -5.72
CA ASP A 332 -8.21 -33.00 -6.41
C ASP A 332 -8.90 -33.53 -7.68
N ASN A 333 -8.14 -33.53 -8.79
CA ASN A 333 -8.46 -33.99 -10.14
C ASN A 333 -9.05 -32.98 -11.13
N ALA A 334 -9.57 -31.82 -10.70
CA ALA A 334 -10.14 -30.81 -11.60
C ALA A 334 -9.15 -30.38 -12.70
N MET A 335 -7.88 -30.23 -12.32
CA MET A 335 -6.81 -29.76 -13.21
C MET A 335 -5.81 -30.85 -13.64
N SER A 336 -6.11 -32.13 -13.37
CA SER A 336 -5.16 -33.25 -13.54
C SER A 336 -4.61 -33.41 -14.96
N GLY A 337 -5.40 -33.09 -15.99
CA GLY A 337 -4.95 -33.11 -17.38
C GLY A 337 -3.87 -32.06 -17.68
N HIS A 338 -3.93 -30.91 -17.03
CA HIS A 338 -3.02 -29.80 -17.29
C HIS A 338 -1.61 -30.04 -16.74
N TYR A 339 -1.46 -30.83 -15.68
CA TYR A 339 -0.14 -31.28 -15.22
C TYR A 339 0.62 -32.10 -16.27
N LYS A 340 -0.08 -32.69 -17.26
CA LYS A 340 0.51 -33.49 -18.33
C LYS A 340 0.65 -32.74 -19.65
N PHE A 341 -0.27 -31.82 -19.95
CA PHE A 341 -0.36 -31.19 -21.27
C PHE A 341 -0.07 -29.69 -21.26
N GLY A 342 0.07 -29.08 -20.08
CA GLY A 342 0.25 -27.64 -19.91
C GLY A 342 -1.04 -26.85 -19.79
N LEU A 343 -0.90 -25.53 -19.61
CA LEU A 343 -2.01 -24.59 -19.45
C LEU A 343 -2.50 -24.04 -20.79
N SER A 344 -3.81 -24.07 -21.00
CA SER A 344 -4.45 -23.43 -22.15
C SER A 344 -4.55 -21.92 -21.94
N SER A 345 -4.83 -21.17 -23.01
CA SER A 345 -5.09 -19.74 -22.89
C SER A 345 -6.30 -19.41 -22.03
N SER A 346 -7.34 -20.26 -22.01
CA SER A 346 -8.55 -20.05 -21.22
C SER A 346 -8.25 -20.11 -19.72
N VAL A 347 -7.53 -21.14 -19.26
CA VAL A 347 -7.16 -21.28 -17.84
C VAL A 347 -6.32 -20.10 -17.36
N LEU A 348 -5.43 -19.58 -18.22
CA LEU A 348 -4.63 -18.40 -17.87
C LEU A 348 -5.43 -17.10 -17.86
N GLU A 349 -6.46 -17.00 -18.69
CA GLU A 349 -7.38 -15.86 -18.68
C GLU A 349 -8.23 -15.87 -17.42
N GLU A 350 -8.80 -17.03 -17.09
CA GLU A 350 -9.59 -17.28 -15.89
C GLU A 350 -8.76 -16.96 -14.63
N PHE A 351 -7.55 -17.53 -14.53
CA PHE A 351 -6.62 -17.22 -13.44
C PHE A 351 -6.29 -15.72 -13.35
N HIS A 352 -6.06 -15.04 -14.48
CA HIS A 352 -5.78 -13.60 -14.47
C HIS A 352 -6.95 -12.79 -13.94
N LEU A 353 -8.19 -13.13 -14.34
CA LEU A 353 -9.40 -12.45 -13.91
C LEU A 353 -9.67 -12.65 -12.41
N ASP A 354 -9.53 -13.88 -11.91
CA ASP A 354 -9.62 -14.21 -10.49
C ASP A 354 -8.56 -13.47 -9.65
N MET A 355 -7.30 -13.45 -10.13
CA MET A 355 -6.23 -12.77 -9.41
C MET A 355 -6.36 -11.25 -9.43
N ALA A 356 -7.05 -10.68 -10.42
CA ALA A 356 -7.29 -9.25 -10.53
C ALA A 356 -8.29 -8.74 -9.47
N ASP A 357 -9.27 -9.56 -9.06
CA ASP A 357 -10.20 -9.20 -7.98
C ASP A 357 -9.80 -9.77 -6.60
N GLY A 358 -8.76 -10.62 -6.59
CA GLY A 358 -8.14 -11.15 -5.38
C GLY A 358 -8.81 -12.40 -4.83
N LYS A 359 -9.75 -13.01 -5.57
CA LYS A 359 -10.39 -14.27 -5.20
C LYS A 359 -10.23 -15.29 -6.33
N LEU A 360 -9.62 -16.42 -5.99
CA LEU A 360 -9.59 -17.58 -6.88
C LEU A 360 -10.88 -18.36 -6.67
N ASP A 361 -12.01 -17.90 -7.18
CA ASP A 361 -13.32 -18.54 -6.97
C ASP A 361 -14.05 -18.91 -8.26
N GLY A 362 -13.39 -18.75 -9.42
CA GLY A 362 -14.01 -18.97 -10.72
C GLY A 362 -15.00 -17.89 -11.11
N MET A 363 -15.01 -16.76 -10.41
CA MET A 363 -15.84 -15.61 -10.74
C MET A 363 -15.00 -14.35 -10.84
N TYR A 364 -15.42 -13.45 -11.73
CA TYR A 364 -14.68 -12.20 -11.97
C TYR A 364 -15.57 -10.98 -11.80
N LEU A 365 -15.02 -9.96 -11.13
CA LEU A 365 -15.69 -8.68 -10.93
C LEU A 365 -15.97 -7.98 -12.27
N LEU A 366 -17.24 -7.72 -12.54
CA LEU A 366 -17.72 -7.06 -13.75
C LEU A 366 -18.16 -5.61 -13.53
N ASP A 367 -18.76 -5.31 -12.38
CA ASP A 367 -19.31 -4.00 -12.10
C ASP A 367 -19.33 -3.73 -10.59
N THR A 368 -19.26 -2.46 -10.21
CA THR A 368 -19.41 -2.02 -8.81
C THR A 368 -20.42 -0.87 -8.77
N VAL A 369 -21.54 -1.12 -8.12
CA VAL A 369 -22.67 -0.19 -8.02
C VAL A 369 -22.71 0.40 -6.61
N ILE A 370 -22.55 1.72 -6.51
CA ILE A 370 -22.78 2.45 -5.26
C ILE A 370 -24.26 2.78 -5.16
N VAL A 371 -24.95 2.19 -4.18
CA VAL A 371 -26.38 2.34 -4.00
C VAL A 371 -26.66 3.46 -3.00
N PRO A 372 -27.16 4.62 -3.45
CA PRO A 372 -27.53 5.70 -2.54
C PRO A 372 -28.75 5.29 -1.71
N THR A 373 -28.70 5.56 -0.41
CA THR A 373 -29.77 5.20 0.53
C THR A 373 -30.84 6.28 0.64
N ASN A 374 -30.60 7.46 0.07
CA ASN A 374 -31.43 8.66 0.17
C ASN A 374 -32.30 8.94 -1.07
N THR A 375 -32.53 7.92 -1.90
CA THR A 375 -33.41 8.03 -3.06
C THR A 375 -34.10 6.70 -3.37
N MET A 376 -35.39 6.76 -3.70
CA MET A 376 -36.16 5.59 -4.12
C MET A 376 -35.76 5.03 -5.49
N ALA A 377 -34.96 5.77 -6.27
CA ALA A 377 -34.47 5.31 -7.56
C ALA A 377 -33.31 4.30 -7.44
N GLY A 378 -32.59 4.34 -6.31
CA GLY A 378 -31.39 3.55 -6.10
C GLY A 378 -30.32 3.79 -7.17
N ALA A 379 -29.67 2.71 -7.59
CA ALA A 379 -28.66 2.70 -8.65
C ALA A 379 -28.79 1.46 -9.54
N THR A 380 -28.36 1.57 -10.79
CA THR A 380 -28.46 0.48 -11.78
C THR A 380 -27.07 0.10 -12.26
N SER A 381 -26.87 -1.19 -12.53
CA SER A 381 -25.63 -1.67 -13.15
C SER A 381 -25.34 -0.91 -14.44
N THR A 382 -24.05 -0.67 -14.68
CA THR A 382 -23.56 -0.02 -15.89
C THR A 382 -23.54 -0.96 -17.09
N ILE A 383 -23.58 -2.27 -16.82
CA ILE A 383 -23.60 -3.33 -17.83
C ILE A 383 -24.90 -4.15 -17.77
N PRO A 384 -25.37 -4.66 -18.92
CA PRO A 384 -26.39 -5.70 -18.94
C PRO A 384 -25.79 -7.07 -18.54
N LEU A 385 -26.59 -7.88 -17.85
CA LEU A 385 -26.24 -9.23 -17.41
C LEU A 385 -26.74 -10.24 -18.43
N VAL A 386 -25.82 -10.92 -19.12
CA VAL A 386 -26.09 -11.79 -20.27
C VAL A 386 -26.93 -13.00 -19.87
N SER A 387 -27.97 -13.28 -20.64
CA SER A 387 -28.84 -14.44 -20.45
C SER A 387 -28.06 -15.75 -20.56
N GLY A 388 -28.18 -16.59 -19.53
CA GLY A 388 -27.52 -17.90 -19.46
C GLY A 388 -26.15 -17.90 -18.77
N VAL A 389 -25.69 -16.73 -18.30
CA VAL A 389 -24.56 -16.61 -17.37
C VAL A 389 -25.12 -16.48 -15.94
N ASN A 390 -24.48 -17.16 -14.98
CA ASN A 390 -24.78 -17.00 -13.57
C ASN A 390 -23.93 -15.87 -13.00
N TYR A 391 -24.54 -15.05 -12.16
CA TYR A 391 -23.88 -13.94 -11.48
C TYR A 391 -23.96 -14.14 -9.97
N ARG A 392 -22.99 -13.57 -9.25
CA ARG A 392 -23.05 -13.38 -7.81
C ARG A 392 -23.09 -11.89 -7.50
N LEU A 393 -24.08 -11.48 -6.72
CA LEU A 393 -24.24 -10.12 -6.23
C LEU A 393 -23.74 -10.06 -4.80
N ASP A 394 -22.60 -9.41 -4.58
CA ASP A 394 -22.03 -9.22 -3.24
C ASP A 394 -22.34 -7.80 -2.77
N VAL A 395 -23.13 -7.67 -1.70
CA VAL A 395 -23.40 -6.37 -1.08
C VAL A 395 -22.60 -6.22 0.20
N SER A 396 -22.03 -5.03 0.41
CA SER A 396 -21.39 -4.66 1.66
C SER A 396 -21.68 -3.23 2.09
N GLY A 397 -21.49 -3.00 3.39
CA GLY A 397 -21.48 -1.69 4.00
C GLY A 397 -22.69 -1.41 4.89
N GLU A 398 -22.64 -0.23 5.49
CA GLU A 398 -23.63 0.24 6.45
C GLU A 398 -24.04 1.67 6.10
N TRP A 399 -25.26 2.03 6.49
CA TRP A 399 -25.77 3.38 6.41
C TRP A 399 -26.57 3.71 7.67
N THR A 400 -26.98 4.97 7.80
CA THR A 400 -27.68 5.46 8.99
C THR A 400 -29.03 6.01 8.61
N ASN A 401 -30.08 5.47 9.22
CA ASN A 401 -31.45 5.95 9.17
C ASN A 401 -31.74 6.88 10.36
N ARG A 402 -32.52 7.95 10.16
CA ARG A 402 -32.95 8.92 11.21
C ARG A 402 -31.82 9.55 12.03
N GLY A 403 -30.57 9.42 11.57
CA GLY A 403 -29.36 9.88 12.26
C GLY A 403 -28.86 9.00 13.43
N TRP A 404 -29.48 7.85 13.72
CA TRP A 404 -29.04 6.99 14.83
C TRP A 404 -29.21 5.48 14.61
N GLU A 405 -30.13 5.05 13.75
CA GLU A 405 -30.39 3.63 13.48
C GLU A 405 -29.41 3.16 12.40
N LYS A 406 -28.55 2.20 12.75
CA LYS A 406 -27.63 1.57 11.82
C LYS A 406 -28.36 0.54 10.98
N VAL A 407 -28.05 0.50 9.70
CA VAL A 407 -28.71 -0.38 8.73
C VAL A 407 -27.68 -0.91 7.76
N ASP A 408 -27.76 -2.19 7.42
CA ASP A 408 -27.00 -2.81 6.32
C ASP A 408 -27.94 -3.23 5.19
N ALA A 409 -27.61 -4.27 4.42
CA ALA A 409 -28.46 -4.73 3.32
C ALA A 409 -29.80 -5.36 3.77
N LYS A 410 -29.89 -5.84 5.02
CA LYS A 410 -31.05 -6.62 5.53
C LYS A 410 -31.37 -6.40 7.01
N PHE A 411 -30.40 -5.97 7.80
CA PHE A 411 -30.54 -5.85 9.25
C PHE A 411 -30.43 -4.40 9.70
N THR A 412 -31.08 -4.13 10.82
CA THR A 412 -31.06 -2.84 11.51
C THR A 412 -30.58 -3.01 12.94
N SER A 413 -29.99 -1.96 13.49
CA SER A 413 -29.57 -1.90 14.88
C SER A 413 -29.72 -0.49 15.46
N GLY A 414 -30.35 -0.42 16.62
CA GLY A 414 -30.48 0.82 17.40
C GLY A 414 -29.38 1.02 18.44
N ASP A 415 -28.49 0.05 18.61
CA ASP A 415 -27.48 0.00 19.67
C ASP A 415 -26.08 -0.32 19.15
N ASN A 416 -25.82 0.10 17.90
CA ASN A 416 -24.53 -0.05 17.23
C ASN A 416 -24.07 -1.53 17.13
N TRP A 417 -24.98 -2.36 16.61
CA TRP A 417 -24.82 -3.80 16.33
C TRP A 417 -24.64 -4.69 17.55
N VAL A 418 -25.05 -4.23 18.74
CA VAL A 418 -25.17 -5.12 19.92
C VAL A 418 -26.37 -6.05 19.76
N THR A 419 -27.47 -5.54 19.20
CA THR A 419 -28.63 -6.30 18.77
C THR A 419 -28.98 -6.00 17.31
N GLN A 420 -29.48 -7.04 16.62
CA GLN A 420 -29.82 -6.98 15.20
C GLN A 420 -31.26 -7.43 15.00
N LEU A 421 -31.97 -6.71 14.15
CA LEU A 421 -33.35 -6.99 13.77
C LEU A 421 -33.44 -7.02 12.25
N GLU A 422 -34.25 -7.92 11.70
CA GLU A 422 -34.53 -7.97 10.25
C GLU A 422 -35.31 -6.76 9.74
N GLY A 423 -35.68 -5.80 10.60
CA GLY A 423 -36.32 -4.55 10.22
C GLY A 423 -36.41 -3.60 11.43
N PRO A 424 -36.76 -2.31 11.23
CA PRO A 424 -36.75 -1.32 12.29
C PRO A 424 -37.61 -1.69 13.50
N SER A 425 -37.12 -1.33 14.68
CA SER A 425 -37.87 -1.53 15.92
C SER A 425 -39.19 -0.75 15.90
N GLY A 426 -40.23 -1.30 16.55
CA GLY A 426 -41.55 -0.62 16.65
C GLY A 426 -42.70 -1.28 15.89
N GLY A 427 -42.53 -2.52 15.42
CA GLY A 427 -43.60 -3.30 14.77
C GLY A 427 -43.78 -2.99 13.29
N PHE A 428 -42.73 -2.48 12.64
CA PHE A 428 -42.66 -2.40 11.19
C PHE A 428 -42.52 -3.80 10.56
N LEU A 429 -42.72 -3.86 9.25
CA LEU A 429 -42.42 -5.08 8.48
C LEU A 429 -40.91 -5.33 8.50
N ASN A 430 -40.52 -6.60 8.39
CA ASN A 430 -39.10 -6.96 8.33
C ASN A 430 -38.48 -6.29 7.09
N GLU A 431 -39.16 -6.34 5.96
CA GLU A 431 -38.62 -5.85 4.68
C GLU A 431 -38.45 -4.31 4.59
N LEU A 432 -38.76 -3.56 5.65
CA LEU A 432 -38.51 -2.12 5.70
C LEU A 432 -37.00 -1.87 5.86
N LEU A 433 -36.46 -1.00 5.01
CA LEU A 433 -35.04 -0.63 4.86
C LEU A 433 -34.16 -1.66 4.15
N ASP A 434 -34.73 -2.78 3.71
CA ASP A 434 -33.99 -3.80 2.94
C ASP A 434 -33.50 -3.27 1.59
N LEU A 435 -32.37 -3.81 1.16
CA LEU A 435 -31.89 -3.67 -0.21
C LEU A 435 -32.70 -4.58 -1.16
N GLN A 436 -33.44 -3.96 -2.07
CA GLN A 436 -34.16 -4.63 -3.16
C GLN A 436 -33.28 -4.83 -4.38
N VAL A 437 -33.57 -5.89 -5.14
CA VAL A 437 -33.01 -6.17 -6.46
C VAL A 437 -34.16 -6.16 -7.48
N ASN A 438 -34.06 -5.32 -8.51
CA ASN A 438 -35.11 -5.11 -9.52
C ASN A 438 -36.49 -4.87 -8.89
N GLU A 439 -36.54 -4.00 -7.87
CA GLU A 439 -37.74 -3.66 -7.10
C GLU A 439 -38.38 -4.82 -6.32
N ALA A 440 -37.73 -5.98 -6.26
CA ALA A 440 -38.17 -7.14 -5.51
C ALA A 440 -37.35 -7.30 -4.22
N PHE A 441 -38.00 -7.78 -3.17
CA PHE A 441 -37.31 -8.25 -1.97
C PHE A 441 -36.63 -9.58 -2.27
N VAL A 442 -35.39 -9.71 -1.82
CA VAL A 442 -34.56 -10.90 -1.95
C VAL A 442 -34.08 -11.34 -0.58
N ASP A 443 -33.75 -12.61 -0.45
CA ASP A 443 -33.18 -13.11 0.81
C ASP A 443 -31.65 -12.99 0.76
N TRP A 444 -31.12 -11.96 1.41
CA TRP A 444 -29.67 -11.76 1.57
C TRP A 444 -29.03 -12.75 2.57
N GLY A 445 -29.82 -13.61 3.22
CA GLY A 445 -29.31 -14.65 4.12
C GLY A 445 -29.29 -14.23 5.60
N LEU A 446 -28.48 -14.93 6.40
CA LEU A 446 -28.35 -14.69 7.84
C LEU A 446 -27.47 -13.47 8.12
N TYR A 447 -27.65 -12.85 9.29
CA TYR A 447 -26.82 -11.72 9.73
C TYR A 447 -25.32 -12.06 9.68
N SER A 448 -24.53 -11.09 9.21
CA SER A 448 -23.09 -11.15 9.02
C SER A 448 -22.45 -10.02 9.82
N ASP A 449 -21.53 -10.33 10.74
CA ASP A 449 -20.77 -9.32 11.49
C ASP A 449 -19.87 -8.44 10.59
N ALA A 450 -19.60 -8.90 9.36
CA ALA A 450 -18.88 -8.12 8.37
C ALA A 450 -19.81 -7.16 7.59
N HIS A 451 -21.13 -7.26 7.77
CA HIS A 451 -22.15 -6.58 6.95
C HIS A 451 -21.98 -6.87 5.46
N GLU A 452 -21.61 -8.12 5.15
CA GLU A 452 -21.41 -8.64 3.80
C GLU A 452 -22.35 -9.80 3.51
N TYR A 453 -23.00 -9.77 2.34
CA TYR A 453 -23.97 -10.76 1.90
C TYR A 453 -23.80 -11.07 0.42
N SER A 454 -24.14 -12.29 0.00
CA SER A 454 -24.04 -12.74 -1.38
C SER A 454 -25.35 -13.35 -1.85
N LEU A 455 -25.71 -13.08 -3.11
CA LEU A 455 -26.89 -13.63 -3.75
C LEU A 455 -26.57 -14.13 -5.17
N ASP A 456 -26.94 -15.38 -5.47
CA ASP A 456 -26.90 -15.92 -6.83
C ASP A 456 -27.99 -15.26 -7.68
N PHE A 457 -27.63 -14.80 -8.88
CA PHE A 457 -28.52 -14.06 -9.75
C PHE A 457 -28.36 -14.50 -11.21
N PRO A 458 -29.44 -14.97 -11.88
CA PRO A 458 -29.38 -15.35 -13.28
C PRO A 458 -29.44 -14.10 -14.18
N GLY A 459 -28.60 -14.04 -15.21
CA GLY A 459 -28.69 -12.98 -16.23
C GLY A 459 -29.92 -13.12 -17.12
N ASP A 460 -30.40 -11.99 -17.65
CA ASP A 460 -31.63 -11.90 -18.47
C ASP A 460 -31.50 -10.94 -19.68
N ASP A 461 -30.27 -10.61 -20.07
CA ASP A 461 -29.87 -9.58 -21.04
C ASP A 461 -30.25 -8.13 -20.64
N GLY A 462 -30.72 -7.91 -19.42
CA GLY A 462 -31.06 -6.61 -18.85
C GLY A 462 -30.02 -6.09 -17.85
N THR A 463 -30.13 -4.81 -17.48
CA THR A 463 -29.39 -4.24 -16.35
C THR A 463 -30.13 -4.54 -15.04
N VAL A 464 -29.39 -4.63 -13.92
CA VAL A 464 -29.97 -4.87 -12.60
C VAL A 464 -30.02 -3.58 -11.78
N ASN A 465 -31.16 -3.29 -11.17
CA ASN A 465 -31.35 -2.15 -10.27
C ASN A 465 -31.27 -2.58 -8.80
N PHE A 466 -30.65 -1.75 -7.99
CA PHE A 466 -30.56 -1.90 -6.54
C PHE A 466 -31.10 -0.66 -5.87
N ARG A 467 -32.00 -0.83 -4.88
CA ARG A 467 -32.50 0.30 -4.08
C ARG A 467 -32.81 -0.11 -2.66
N VAL A 468 -32.62 0.79 -1.72
CA VAL A 468 -33.18 0.65 -0.36
C VAL A 468 -34.69 0.86 -0.43
N PHE A 469 -35.47 -0.01 0.20
CA PHE A 469 -36.92 0.16 0.34
C PHE A 469 -37.26 0.93 1.61
N ASP A 470 -37.76 2.16 1.46
CA ASP A 470 -38.16 2.98 2.59
C ASP A 470 -39.61 3.46 2.41
N GLY A 471 -40.55 2.83 3.12
CA GLY A 471 -41.97 3.11 2.99
C GLY A 471 -42.88 1.97 3.46
N ILE A 472 -44.19 2.08 3.20
CA ILE A 472 -45.18 1.05 3.57
C ILE A 472 -45.93 0.63 2.31
N GLY A 473 -45.71 -0.62 1.89
CA GLY A 473 -46.29 -1.19 0.67
C GLY A 473 -45.67 -0.65 -0.63
N SER A 474 -45.28 0.62 -0.67
CA SER A 474 -44.48 1.25 -1.72
C SER A 474 -43.47 2.21 -1.11
N PRO A 475 -42.34 2.52 -1.80
CA PRO A 475 -41.42 3.55 -1.34
C PRO A 475 -42.12 4.90 -1.14
N ASP A 476 -41.85 5.58 -0.03
CA ASP A 476 -42.33 6.93 0.27
C ASP A 476 -41.18 7.93 0.11
N PRO A 477 -41.19 8.81 -0.92
CA PRO A 477 -40.12 9.78 -1.15
C PRO A 477 -39.80 10.67 0.06
N ALA A 478 -40.75 10.87 0.97
CA ALA A 478 -40.54 11.71 2.15
C ALA A 478 -39.66 11.04 3.22
N TRP A 479 -39.46 9.72 3.16
CA TRP A 479 -38.73 8.94 4.18
C TRP A 479 -37.25 8.79 3.83
N TYR A 480 -36.85 9.10 2.60
CA TYR A 480 -35.46 9.00 2.17
C TYR A 480 -34.57 10.18 2.63
N GLY A 481 -35.17 11.26 3.14
CA GLY A 481 -34.47 12.53 3.40
C GLY A 481 -33.53 12.51 4.60
N ASP A 482 -33.70 11.55 5.51
CA ASP A 482 -32.89 11.34 6.72
C ASP A 482 -31.95 10.12 6.63
N ASN A 483 -31.86 9.51 5.45
CA ASN A 483 -30.92 8.43 5.16
C ASN A 483 -29.55 9.01 4.80
N VAL A 484 -28.51 8.53 5.48
CA VAL A 484 -27.12 8.98 5.29
C VAL A 484 -26.22 7.78 5.05
N GLY A 485 -25.55 7.75 3.90
CA GLY A 485 -24.62 6.70 3.51
C GLY A 485 -25.06 5.99 2.22
N SER A 486 -24.36 4.91 1.90
CA SER A 486 -24.58 4.11 0.71
C SER A 486 -24.18 2.67 0.97
N LEU A 487 -24.79 1.73 0.26
CA LEU A 487 -24.30 0.35 0.15
C LEU A 487 -23.44 0.22 -1.10
N THR A 488 -22.52 -0.75 -1.10
CA THR A 488 -21.75 -1.12 -2.30
C THR A 488 -22.19 -2.49 -2.75
N VAL A 489 -22.60 -2.63 -4.02
CA VAL A 489 -22.89 -3.93 -4.63
C VAL A 489 -21.85 -4.21 -5.70
N LYS A 490 -21.12 -5.31 -5.55
CA LYS A 490 -20.22 -5.86 -6.56
C LYS A 490 -20.92 -6.97 -7.33
N ILE A 491 -20.83 -6.93 -8.65
CA ILE A 491 -21.42 -7.93 -9.55
C ILE A 491 -20.29 -8.77 -10.11
N TYR A 492 -20.33 -10.07 -9.82
CA TYR A 492 -19.40 -11.07 -10.33
C TYR A 492 -20.10 -11.96 -11.35
N ALA A 493 -19.41 -12.39 -12.40
CA ALA A 493 -19.89 -13.43 -13.31
C ALA A 493 -19.08 -14.72 -13.15
N ASP A 494 -19.76 -15.85 -13.28
CA ASP A 494 -19.15 -17.17 -13.45
C ASP A 494 -18.30 -17.19 -14.75
N LEU A 495 -17.10 -17.78 -14.68
CA LEU A 495 -16.12 -17.85 -15.77
C LEU A 495 -16.46 -18.89 -16.85
#